data_AF-A0A3D1KLK4-F1
#
_entry.id   AF-A0A3D1KLK4-F1
#
_cell.length_a   1.000
_cell.length_b   1.000
_cell.length_c   1.000
_cell.angle_alpha   90.00
_cell.angle_beta   90.00
_cell.angle_gamma   90.00
#
_symmetry.space_group_name_H-M   'P 1'
#
loop_
_entity.id
_entity.type
_entity.pdbx_description
1 polymer ?
#
loop_
_entity_poly.entity_id
_entity_poly.type
_entity_poly.pdbx_seq_one_letter_code
_entity_poly.pdbx_strand_id
1 'polypeptide(L)'
;MPGDTLNIQLVKAELEKERLRILKIFRKRAHKDPKFKSNYVTDYPDLDDELGEVDGQVFEEEEYEVNLAVEHILEKRLQQIDADLKKIEAGTYAV
;
A
#
# COMPACT_ATOMS: atom_id res chain seq x y z
N MET A 1 22.21 15.75 19.57
CA MET A 1 22.59 14.92 20.74
C MET A 1 22.47 13.44 20.34
N PRO A 2 23.16 12.48 20.98
CA PRO A 2 23.06 11.06 20.62
C PRO A 2 21.64 10.46 20.76
N GLY A 3 20.73 11.10 21.50
CA GLY A 3 19.32 10.69 21.60
C GLY A 3 18.48 10.92 20.32
N ASP A 4 18.82 11.91 19.50
CA ASP A 4 18.06 12.26 18.29
C ASP A 4 18.26 11.19 17.20
N THR A 5 19.49 10.66 17.10
CA THR A 5 19.85 9.60 16.16
C THR A 5 19.16 8.27 16.50
N LEU A 6 19.03 7.94 17.79
CA LEU A 6 18.32 6.74 18.24
C LEU A 6 16.83 6.80 17.86
N ASN A 7 16.22 7.98 18.00
CA ASN A 7 14.82 8.20 17.66
C ASN A 7 14.57 8.08 16.15
N ILE A 8 15.43 8.66 15.32
CA ILE A 8 15.33 8.55 13.85
C ILE A 8 15.45 7.10 13.37
N GLN A 9 16.32 6.29 13.99
CA GLN A 9 16.46 4.87 13.64
C GLN A 9 15.21 4.06 14.00
N LEU A 10 14.57 4.34 15.14
CA LEU A 10 13.29 3.71 15.51
C LEU A 10 12.18 4.09 14.53
N VAL A 11 12.10 5.37 14.15
CA VAL A 11 11.16 5.85 13.12
C VAL A 11 11.39 5.13 11.79
N LYS A 12 12.64 5.02 11.35
CA LYS A 12 13.00 4.29 10.12
C LYS A 12 12.50 2.85 10.16
N ALA A 13 12.74 2.14 11.26
CA ALA A 13 12.34 0.74 11.41
C ALA A 13 10.81 0.56 11.33
N GLU A 14 10.02 1.43 11.96
CA GLU A 14 8.56 1.36 11.88
C GLU A 14 8.04 1.73 10.48
N LEU A 15 8.66 2.71 9.80
CA LEU A 15 8.35 3.04 8.41
C LEU A 15 8.62 1.86 7.46
N GLU A 16 9.77 1.18 7.61
CA GLU A 16 10.10 0.00 6.81
C GLU A 16 9.12 -1.16 7.06
N LYS A 17 8.74 -1.38 8.32
CA LYS A 17 7.76 -2.39 8.70
C LYS A 17 6.38 -2.12 8.07
N GLU A 18 5.91 -0.87 8.13
CA GLU A 18 4.65 -0.47 7.52
C GLU A 18 4.71 -0.56 6.00
N ARG A 19 5.81 -0.10 5.39
CA ARG A 19 6.08 -0.26 3.96
C ARG A 19 5.92 -1.72 3.53
N LEU A 20 6.55 -2.65 4.24
CA LEU A 20 6.47 -4.07 3.95
C LEU A 20 5.06 -4.64 4.15
N ARG A 21 4.31 -4.15 5.15
CA ARG A 21 2.91 -4.52 5.37
C ARG A 21 2.06 -4.11 4.17
N ILE A 22 2.17 -2.86 3.71
CA ILE A 22 1.40 -2.35 2.57
C ILE A 22 1.72 -3.14 1.30
N LEU A 23 3.01 -3.39 1.02
CA LEU A 23 3.42 -4.20 -0.13
C LEU A 23 2.87 -5.64 -0.09
N LYS A 24 2.70 -6.23 1.10
CA LYS A 24 2.06 -7.54 1.24
C LYS A 24 0.55 -7.51 0.97
N ILE A 25 -0.13 -6.41 1.30
CA ILE A 25 -1.54 -6.22 0.98
C ILE A 25 -1.70 -6.09 -0.53
N PHE A 26 -0.90 -5.24 -1.18
CA PHE A 26 -0.95 -5.08 -2.63
C PHE A 26 -0.73 -6.41 -3.34
N ARG A 27 0.27 -7.21 -2.99
CA ARG A 27 0.48 -8.55 -3.59
C ARG A 27 -0.75 -9.48 -3.63
N LYS A 28 -1.76 -9.25 -2.79
CA LYS A 28 -2.99 -10.03 -2.74
C LYS A 28 -4.19 -9.38 -3.42
N ARG A 29 -4.15 -8.07 -3.65
CA ARG A 29 -5.34 -7.26 -4.00
C ARG A 29 -5.12 -6.29 -5.16
N ALA A 30 -3.87 -6.05 -5.53
CA ALA A 30 -3.50 -5.11 -6.58
C ALA A 30 -2.12 -5.43 -7.17
N HIS A 31 -1.95 -5.20 -8.46
CA HIS A 31 -0.64 -5.31 -9.11
C HIS A 31 -0.04 -3.92 -9.34
N LYS A 32 1.27 -3.86 -9.57
CA LYS A 32 1.92 -2.59 -9.94
C LYS A 32 1.44 -2.14 -11.31
N ASP A 33 1.13 -0.86 -11.44
CA ASP A 33 0.80 -0.28 -12.74
C ASP A 33 2.05 -0.32 -13.66
N PRO A 34 1.99 -0.97 -14.83
CA PRO A 34 3.10 -1.03 -15.77
C PRO A 34 3.46 0.34 -16.38
N LYS A 35 2.51 1.30 -16.40
CA LYS A 35 2.69 2.66 -16.89
C LYS A 35 3.26 3.59 -15.82
N PHE A 36 2.83 3.42 -14.56
CA PHE A 36 3.22 4.29 -13.45
C PHE A 36 3.76 3.48 -12.25
N LYS A 37 5.10 3.40 -12.11
CA LYS A 37 5.76 2.56 -11.07
C LYS A 37 5.39 2.90 -9.62
N SER A 38 4.86 4.10 -9.38
CA SER A 38 4.37 4.57 -8.07
C SER A 38 2.95 4.13 -7.76
N ASN A 39 2.25 3.55 -8.76
CA ASN A 39 0.83 3.28 -8.68
C ASN A 39 0.55 1.78 -8.66
N TYR A 40 -0.58 1.43 -8.07
CA TYR A 40 -1.13 0.10 -8.05
C TYR A 40 -2.49 0.08 -8.74
N VAL A 41 -2.83 -1.06 -9.33
CA VAL A 41 -4.10 -1.29 -9.99
C VAL A 41 -4.80 -2.42 -9.26
N THR A 42 -5.97 -2.13 -8.72
CA THR A 42 -6.82 -3.13 -8.05
C THR A 42 -7.30 -4.17 -9.04
N ASP A 43 -7.19 -5.45 -8.67
CA ASP A 43 -7.68 -6.56 -9.48
C ASP A 43 -9.20 -6.74 -9.27
N TYR A 44 -9.95 -6.97 -10.35
CA TYR A 44 -11.38 -7.30 -10.24
C TYR A 44 -11.52 -8.76 -9.79
N PRO A 45 -12.28 -9.06 -8.72
CA PRO A 45 -12.51 -10.43 -8.26
C PRO A 45 -13.29 -11.26 -9.29
N ASP A 46 -13.11 -12.58 -9.27
CA ASP A 46 -13.86 -13.54 -10.09
C ASP A 46 -14.39 -14.63 -9.14
N LEU A 47 -15.68 -14.56 -8.84
CA LEU A 47 -16.46 -15.35 -7.90
C LEU A 47 -17.65 -16.06 -8.58
N ASP A 48 -17.83 -15.87 -9.89
CA ASP A 48 -18.91 -16.48 -10.68
C ASP A 48 -18.95 -18.02 -10.53
N ASP A 49 -17.79 -18.66 -10.40
CA ASP A 49 -17.66 -20.11 -10.17
C ASP A 49 -18.10 -20.57 -8.76
N GLU A 50 -18.16 -19.67 -7.78
CA GLU A 50 -18.46 -19.99 -6.37
C GLU A 50 -19.91 -19.71 -5.97
N LEU A 51 -20.53 -18.66 -6.53
CA LEU A 51 -21.84 -18.16 -6.10
C LEU A 51 -22.91 -18.20 -7.21
N GLY A 52 -22.52 -18.51 -8.44
CA GLY A 52 -23.37 -18.41 -9.64
C GLY A 52 -23.48 -16.97 -10.17
N GLU A 53 -23.64 -16.81 -11.48
CA GLU A 53 -23.40 -15.54 -12.21
C GLU A 53 -24.03 -14.27 -11.59
N VAL A 54 -25.28 -14.30 -11.12
CA VAL A 54 -25.96 -13.09 -10.62
C VAL A 54 -25.47 -12.70 -9.23
N ASP A 55 -25.36 -13.66 -8.32
CA ASP A 55 -24.89 -13.39 -6.97
C ASP A 55 -23.37 -13.10 -6.99
N GLY A 56 -22.60 -13.83 -7.82
CA GLY A 56 -21.18 -13.60 -8.09
C GLY A 56 -20.88 -12.15 -8.48
N GLN A 57 -21.50 -11.64 -9.55
CA GLN A 57 -21.32 -10.26 -10.00
C GLN A 57 -21.60 -9.20 -8.92
N VAL A 58 -22.62 -9.41 -8.08
CA VAL A 58 -22.93 -8.46 -7.00
C VAL A 58 -21.81 -8.44 -5.96
N PHE A 59 -21.34 -9.63 -5.53
CA PHE A 59 -20.25 -9.73 -4.55
C PHE A 59 -18.90 -9.25 -5.12
N GLU A 60 -18.62 -9.52 -6.39
CA GLU A 60 -17.41 -9.05 -7.07
C GLU A 60 -17.36 -7.52 -7.13
N GLU A 61 -18.46 -6.87 -7.49
CA GLU A 61 -18.55 -5.40 -7.53
C GLU A 61 -18.34 -4.79 -6.14
N GLU A 62 -19.01 -5.32 -5.12
CA GLU A 62 -18.83 -4.86 -3.73
C GLU A 62 -17.38 -5.03 -3.24
N GLU A 63 -16.78 -6.20 -3.49
CA GLU A 63 -15.40 -6.45 -3.10
C GLU A 63 -14.41 -5.58 -3.89
N TYR A 64 -14.66 -5.37 -5.18
CA TYR A 64 -13.85 -4.49 -6.02
C TYR A 64 -13.87 -3.05 -5.52
N GLU A 65 -15.05 -2.47 -5.24
CA GLU A 65 -15.15 -1.10 -4.72
C GLU A 65 -14.42 -0.92 -3.39
N VAL A 66 -14.54 -1.90 -2.48
CA VAL A 66 -13.82 -1.90 -1.20
C VAL A 66 -12.31 -1.98 -1.44
N ASN A 67 -11.86 -2.87 -2.31
CA ASN A 67 -10.44 -3.04 -2.61
C ASN A 67 -9.85 -1.78 -3.27
N LEU A 68 -10.59 -1.14 -4.16
CA LEU A 68 -10.19 0.11 -4.83
C LEU A 68 -10.03 1.26 -3.84
N ALA A 69 -10.98 1.42 -2.91
CA ALA A 69 -10.90 2.43 -1.87
C ALA A 69 -9.68 2.20 -0.95
N VAL A 70 -9.43 0.94 -0.56
CA VAL A 70 -8.27 0.56 0.24
C VAL A 70 -6.98 0.84 -0.52
N GLU A 71 -6.91 0.51 -1.80
CA GLU A 71 -5.73 0.73 -2.65
C GLU A 71 -5.32 2.20 -2.68
N HIS A 72 -6.25 3.12 -2.96
CA HIS A 72 -5.94 4.54 -3.01
C HIS A 72 -5.40 5.11 -1.69
N ILE A 73 -5.91 4.63 -0.56
CA ILE A 73 -5.43 5.04 0.77
C ILE A 73 -4.01 4.51 1.00
N LEU A 74 -3.80 3.23 0.71
CA LEU A 74 -2.51 2.57 0.90
C LEU A 74 -1.43 3.08 -0.06
N GLU A 75 -1.79 3.45 -1.28
CA GLU A 75 -0.87 4.01 -2.26
C GLU A 75 -0.33 5.36 -1.78
N LYS A 76 -1.21 6.27 -1.39
CA LYS A 76 -0.82 7.57 -0.82
C LYS A 76 0.07 7.39 0.41
N ARG A 77 -0.28 6.43 1.27
CA ARG A 77 0.51 6.12 2.47
C ARG A 77 1.89 5.57 2.11
N LEU A 78 1.98 4.67 1.14
CA LEU A 78 3.24 4.09 0.67
C LEU A 78 4.15 5.16 0.05
N GLN A 79 3.60 6.05 -0.77
CA GLN A 79 4.34 7.16 -1.37
C GLN A 79 4.92 8.09 -0.30
N GLN A 80 4.13 8.42 0.74
CA GLN A 80 4.59 9.21 1.87
C GLN A 80 5.72 8.51 2.65
N ILE A 81 5.56 7.22 2.93
CA ILE A 81 6.59 6.41 3.61
C ILE A 81 7.88 6.37 2.80
N ASP A 82 7.80 6.14 1.48
CA ASP A 82 8.97 6.14 0.59
C ASP A 82 9.66 7.52 0.56
N ALA A 83 8.90 8.61 0.60
CA ALA A 83 9.46 9.96 0.67
C ALA A 83 10.15 10.23 2.02
N ASP A 84 9.56 9.80 3.12
CA ASP A 84 10.10 9.99 4.46
C ASP A 84 11.36 9.16 4.69
N LEU A 85 11.39 7.91 4.22
CA LEU A 85 12.58 7.07 4.23
C LEU A 85 13.74 7.71 3.44
N LYS A 86 13.48 8.29 2.27
CA LYS A 86 14.49 9.04 1.49
C LYS A 86 15.03 10.25 2.25
N LYS A 87 14.18 11.00 2.95
CA LYS A 87 14.62 12.12 3.80
C LYS A 87 15.49 11.64 4.97
N ILE A 88 15.14 10.51 5.58
CA ILE A 88 15.95 9.90 6.65
C ILE A 88 17.34 9.53 6.11
N GLU A 89 17.41 8.90 4.95
CA GLU A 89 18.67 8.54 4.29
C GLU A 89 19.51 9.76 3.91
N ALA A 90 18.86 10.85 3.49
CA ALA A 90 19.51 12.12 3.18
C ALA A 90 19.88 12.94 4.43
N GLY A 91 19.45 12.53 5.64
CA GLY A 91 19.65 13.30 6.88
C GLY A 91 18.80 14.56 6.98
N THR A 92 17.76 14.71 6.15
CA THR A 92 16.88 15.89 6.08
C THR A 92 15.48 15.62 6.65
N TYR A 93 15.31 14.52 7.38
CA TYR A 93 14.03 14.17 8.01
C TYR A 93 13.76 15.08 9.21
N ALA A 94 12.57 15.68 9.26
CA ALA A 94 12.14 16.63 10.29
C ALA A 94 12.99 17.92 10.40
N VAL A 95 13.70 18.30 9.33
CA VAL A 95 14.35 19.62 9.14
C VAL A 95 13.32 20.65 8.68
#